data_AF-A0A8T1TBS5-F1
#
_entry.id   AF-A0A8T1TBS5-F1
#
_cell.length_a   1.000
_cell.length_b   1.000
_cell.length_c   1.000
_cell.angle_alpha   90.00
_cell.angle_beta   90.00
_cell.angle_gamma   90.00
#
_symmetry.space_group_name_H-M   'P 1'
#
loop_
_entity.id
_entity.type
_entity.pdbx_description
1 polymer ?
#
loop_
_entity_poly.entity_id
_entity_poly.type
_entity_poly.pdbx_seq_one_letter_code
_entity_poly.pdbx_strand_id
1 'polypeptide(L)'
;MCRARKEDLACQYFLLSAMLEQEDDEMCWNNLENFRVKLISVIDPSRITPYLRQCKVINHDDEEQVLNDPSLVVRKRKVGVLLDILQRTGQKGFEAFLESLELYYPQLYMKVTGKEPSRVFSMIIDTAGESGLSQLLMNEIMKLQSTVQEERRKAQELNMWLHAKEDAIKEMRVRDSVLRKHQERAQKMKEERDNLAKELRKCKDENYNLAMSYAKQSEEKNTALMKNRDLQLEIDHLRHSLMKAEDDCKLERKHTMKLKHAIEQRPSHEVVWEIQREKELLLAKNQELENTLQVAKEGNFEKNSLYVQALEADRRRALGEHQELVNTICSLRKALRQAEDLQDKHAEEKEVLELQCMSLRKDSRMYKDRIEAILKQIEEVAAERDQALLTREQFHMQYSKSLVDKDAYRKEIRELGERCDEMQLQLFQKEGQLLAAEAKLKKLHLEPPTLTSDLDDVSPRSSQELSFHGTLDEDTQLSDKKDLPEGRDQQVSALESIQCLQSSNEGGPPNGELAEKERRRMKDSFEHYRRKRALRRVQKDRHHEVDWENTGSDNTDTEGS
;
A
#
# COMPACT_ATOMS: atom_id res chain seq x y z
N MET A 1 31.53 -131.29 40.98
CA MET A 1 30.32 -130.44 40.88
C MET A 1 30.18 -129.37 41.98
N CYS A 2 31.21 -129.06 42.78
CA CYS A 2 31.08 -128.06 43.88
C CYS A 2 31.61 -126.65 43.57
N ARG A 3 32.05 -126.35 42.34
CA ARG A 3 32.52 -125.01 41.94
C ARG A 3 31.45 -124.14 41.25
N ALA A 4 30.51 -124.75 40.51
CA ALA A 4 29.43 -124.02 39.82
C ALA A 4 28.41 -123.35 40.76
N ARG A 5 28.20 -123.85 41.99
CA ARG A 5 27.21 -123.26 42.93
C ARG A 5 27.70 -122.00 43.67
N LYS A 6 29.01 -121.70 43.69
CA LYS A 6 29.53 -120.52 44.39
C LYS A 6 29.55 -119.26 43.52
N GLU A 7 29.69 -119.42 42.21
CA GLU A 7 29.57 -118.32 41.24
C GLU A 7 28.11 -117.87 41.08
N ASP A 8 27.14 -118.80 41.15
CA ASP A 8 25.71 -118.47 41.20
C ASP A 8 25.30 -117.66 42.45
N LEU A 9 25.88 -117.94 43.63
CA LEU A 9 25.58 -117.18 44.85
C LEU A 9 26.19 -115.76 44.84
N ALA A 10 27.38 -115.58 44.26
CA ALA A 10 28.00 -114.26 44.15
C ALA A 10 27.29 -113.38 43.11
N CYS A 11 26.86 -113.96 41.99
CA CYS A 11 25.96 -113.30 41.04
C CYS A 11 24.60 -113.01 41.68
N GLN A 12 24.05 -113.91 42.52
CA GLN A 12 22.82 -113.64 43.26
C GLN A 12 22.98 -112.52 44.29
N TYR A 13 24.10 -112.42 45.01
CA TYR A 13 24.34 -111.32 45.96
C TYR A 13 24.61 -109.99 45.26
N PHE A 14 25.31 -109.99 44.12
CA PHE A 14 25.49 -108.81 43.30
C PHE A 14 24.16 -108.36 42.67
N LEU A 15 23.34 -109.30 42.21
CA LEU A 15 21.97 -109.04 41.76
C LEU A 15 21.07 -108.59 42.91
N LEU A 16 21.17 -109.15 44.12
CA LEU A 16 20.37 -108.72 45.28
C LEU A 16 20.78 -107.33 45.77
N SER A 17 22.08 -107.01 45.77
CA SER A 17 22.59 -105.69 46.15
C SER A 17 22.23 -104.65 45.10
N ALA A 18 22.34 -104.97 43.81
CA ALA A 18 21.87 -104.12 42.73
C ALA A 18 20.34 -103.96 42.75
N MET A 19 19.59 -104.99 43.13
CA MET A 19 18.13 -104.92 43.30
C MET A 19 17.75 -104.06 44.52
N LEU A 20 18.50 -104.12 45.62
CA LEU A 20 18.28 -103.28 46.81
C LEU A 20 18.67 -101.81 46.58
N GLU A 21 19.76 -101.54 45.86
CA GLU A 21 20.13 -100.17 45.43
C GLU A 21 19.12 -99.61 44.41
N GLN A 22 18.61 -100.44 43.48
CA GLN A 22 17.53 -100.03 42.58
C GLN A 22 16.20 -99.75 43.31
N GLU A 23 15.87 -100.53 44.34
CA GLU A 23 14.66 -100.31 45.15
C GLU A 23 14.73 -98.99 45.94
N ASP A 24 15.91 -98.59 46.44
CA ASP A 24 16.12 -97.33 47.17
C ASP A 24 16.12 -96.10 46.22
N ASP A 25 16.73 -96.24 45.04
CA ASP A 25 16.72 -95.22 43.97
C ASP A 25 15.29 -94.94 43.45
N GLU A 26 14.49 -96.00 43.22
CA GLU A 26 13.09 -95.85 42.79
C GLU A 26 12.23 -95.21 43.88
N MET A 27 12.49 -95.49 45.16
CA MET A 27 11.75 -94.91 46.29
C MET A 27 11.99 -93.39 46.41
N CYS A 28 13.22 -92.92 46.18
CA CYS A 28 13.58 -91.49 46.24
C CYS A 28 12.88 -90.67 45.15
N TRP A 29 12.87 -91.14 43.91
CA TRP A 29 12.18 -90.47 42.80
C TRP A 29 10.65 -90.53 42.93
N ASN A 30 10.08 -91.63 43.44
CA ASN A 30 8.65 -91.74 43.71
C ASN A 30 8.15 -90.68 44.72
N ASN A 31 8.98 -90.35 45.72
CA ASN A 31 8.67 -89.27 46.66
C ASN A 31 8.68 -87.89 46.00
N LEU A 32 9.60 -87.66 45.05
CA LEU A 32 9.67 -86.42 44.28
C LEU A 32 8.50 -86.27 43.31
N GLU A 33 8.06 -87.38 42.72
CA GLU A 33 6.96 -87.45 41.76
C GLU A 33 5.64 -86.94 42.35
N ASN A 34 5.41 -87.16 43.65
CA ASN A 34 4.28 -86.59 44.39
C ASN A 34 4.24 -85.05 44.36
N PHE A 35 5.38 -84.39 44.13
CA PHE A 35 5.50 -82.93 44.02
C PHE A 35 5.68 -82.44 42.58
N ARG A 36 5.66 -83.32 41.57
CA ARG A 36 5.98 -83.01 40.17
C ARG A 36 5.22 -81.81 39.62
N VAL A 37 3.90 -81.73 39.84
CA VAL A 37 3.06 -80.62 39.35
C VAL A 37 3.56 -79.27 39.89
N LYS A 38 3.99 -79.25 41.15
CA LYS A 38 4.49 -78.06 41.83
C LYS A 38 5.88 -77.69 41.34
N LEU A 39 6.78 -78.67 41.24
CA LEU A 39 8.13 -78.52 40.69
C LEU A 39 8.08 -77.90 39.29
N ILE A 40 7.31 -78.52 38.40
CA ILE A 40 7.12 -78.09 37.02
C ILE A 40 6.53 -76.68 36.91
N SER A 41 5.68 -76.27 37.85
CA SER A 41 5.03 -74.97 37.80
C SER A 41 5.96 -73.79 38.17
N VAL A 42 6.93 -74.03 39.06
CA VAL A 42 7.76 -73.00 39.70
C VAL A 42 9.16 -72.90 39.09
N ILE A 43 9.74 -74.03 38.69
CA ILE A 43 11.14 -74.09 38.26
C ILE A 43 11.32 -73.46 36.87
N ASP A 44 12.44 -72.76 36.72
CA ASP A 44 12.98 -72.32 35.44
C ASP A 44 14.20 -73.19 35.11
N PRO A 45 14.12 -74.04 34.08
CA PRO A 45 15.21 -74.93 33.68
C PRO A 45 16.53 -74.19 33.49
N SER A 46 16.50 -72.97 32.93
CA SER A 46 17.70 -72.17 32.63
C SER A 46 18.56 -71.82 33.85
N ARG A 47 17.96 -71.86 35.05
CA ARG A 47 18.66 -71.59 36.31
C ARG A 47 19.33 -72.84 36.89
N ILE A 48 18.79 -74.03 36.62
CA ILE A 48 19.23 -75.27 37.25
C ILE A 48 20.05 -76.17 36.34
N THR A 49 19.82 -76.15 35.02
CA THR A 49 20.60 -76.97 34.07
C THR A 49 22.11 -76.68 34.09
N PRO A 50 22.60 -75.43 34.29
CA PRO A 50 24.03 -75.19 34.35
C PRO A 50 24.68 -75.85 35.57
N TYR A 51 23.94 -75.93 36.67
CA TYR A 51 24.38 -76.60 37.90
C TYR A 51 24.43 -78.12 37.72
N LEU A 52 23.34 -78.69 37.18
CA LEU A 52 23.22 -80.13 36.93
C LEU A 52 24.28 -80.62 35.94
N ARG A 53 24.65 -79.79 34.96
CA ARG A 53 25.76 -80.06 34.03
C ARG A 53 27.12 -80.03 34.74
N GLN A 54 27.34 -79.09 35.67
CA GLN A 54 28.56 -79.04 36.48
C GLN A 54 28.70 -80.27 37.38
N CYS A 55 27.60 -80.78 37.92
CA CYS A 55 27.54 -82.04 38.66
C CYS A 55 27.71 -83.30 37.78
N LYS A 56 27.85 -83.15 36.45
CA LYS A 56 27.94 -84.25 35.46
C LYS A 56 26.75 -85.22 35.49
N VAL A 57 25.58 -84.71 35.86
CA VAL A 57 24.33 -85.48 35.86
C VAL A 57 23.60 -85.37 34.53
N ILE A 58 23.68 -84.21 33.88
CA ILE A 58 23.16 -84.00 32.52
C ILE A 58 24.30 -83.56 31.61
N ASN A 59 24.24 -83.94 30.34
CA ASN A 59 25.23 -83.55 29.35
C ASN A 59 24.85 -82.23 28.65
N HIS A 60 25.76 -81.70 27.81
CA HIS A 60 25.48 -80.48 27.05
C HIS A 60 24.27 -80.66 26.11
N ASP A 61 24.16 -81.82 25.47
CA ASP A 61 23.05 -82.15 24.57
C ASP A 61 21.71 -82.20 25.32
N ASP A 62 21.70 -82.73 26.55
CA ASP A 62 20.51 -82.76 27.41
C ASP A 62 20.09 -81.33 27.83
N GLU A 63 21.05 -80.48 28.16
CA GLU A 63 20.82 -79.06 28.47
C GLU A 63 20.28 -78.30 27.24
N GLU A 64 20.86 -78.51 26.06
CA GLU A 64 20.39 -77.90 24.82
C GLU A 64 18.99 -78.38 24.44
N GLN A 65 18.70 -79.68 24.59
CA GLN A 65 17.36 -80.23 24.38
C GLN A 65 16.34 -79.57 25.31
N VAL A 66 16.65 -79.42 26.60
CA VAL A 66 15.72 -78.82 27.56
C VAL A 66 15.52 -77.32 27.30
N LEU A 67 16.58 -76.59 26.95
CA LEU A 67 16.52 -75.12 26.83
C LEU A 67 16.07 -74.65 25.44
N ASN A 68 16.51 -75.29 24.37
CA ASN A 68 16.41 -74.76 23.01
C ASN A 68 15.53 -75.60 22.07
N ASP A 69 15.01 -76.77 22.49
CA ASP A 69 14.10 -77.56 21.65
C ASP A 69 12.83 -76.75 21.30
N PRO A 70 12.57 -76.49 19.99
CA PRO A 70 11.38 -75.78 19.54
C PRO A 70 10.07 -76.48 19.92
N SER A 71 10.08 -77.79 20.20
CA SER A 71 8.92 -78.58 20.62
C SER A 71 8.51 -78.30 22.07
N LEU A 72 9.43 -77.79 22.89
CA LEU A 72 9.23 -77.52 24.31
C LEU A 72 8.97 -76.03 24.58
N VAL A 73 8.03 -75.40 23.86
CA VAL A 73 7.72 -73.96 23.99
C VAL A 73 7.35 -73.53 25.43
N VAL A 74 6.64 -74.41 26.16
CA VAL A 74 6.13 -74.11 27.50
C VAL A 74 7.16 -74.52 28.56
N ARG A 75 7.58 -73.58 29.42
CA ARG A 75 8.49 -73.82 30.56
C ARG A 75 8.12 -75.05 31.38
N LYS A 76 6.82 -75.26 31.64
CA LYS A 76 6.34 -76.45 32.38
C LYS A 76 6.75 -77.76 31.68
N ARG A 77 6.62 -77.84 30.36
CA ARG A 77 7.04 -79.03 29.59
C ARG A 77 8.56 -79.20 29.62
N LYS A 78 9.32 -78.10 29.54
CA LYS A 78 10.79 -78.12 29.69
C LYS A 78 11.22 -78.72 31.03
N VAL A 79 10.62 -78.28 32.15
CA VAL A 79 10.91 -78.85 33.48
C VAL A 79 10.48 -80.31 33.56
N GLY A 80 9.34 -80.68 32.97
CA GLY A 80 8.88 -82.08 32.94
C GLY A 80 9.89 -82.99 32.25
N VAL A 81 10.36 -82.61 31.06
CA VAL A 81 11.39 -83.35 30.32
C VAL A 81 12.71 -83.38 31.08
N LEU A 82 13.10 -82.29 31.73
CA LEU A 82 14.30 -82.26 32.57
C LEU A 82 14.21 -83.25 33.73
N LEU A 83 13.06 -83.33 34.42
CA LEU A 83 12.86 -84.32 35.48
C LEU A 83 12.94 -85.75 34.94
N ASP A 84 12.40 -86.01 33.75
CA ASP A 84 12.44 -87.33 33.11
C ASP A 84 13.87 -87.73 32.70
N ILE A 85 14.69 -86.76 32.28
CA ILE A 85 16.12 -86.96 32.00
C ILE A 85 16.87 -87.27 33.31
N LEU A 86 16.64 -86.48 34.37
CA LEU A 86 17.31 -86.67 35.66
C LEU A 86 16.94 -87.99 36.32
N GLN A 87 15.69 -88.45 36.18
CA GLN A 87 15.24 -89.74 36.71
C GLN A 87 16.05 -90.91 36.12
N ARG A 88 16.49 -90.81 34.87
CA ARG A 88 17.33 -91.84 34.21
C ARG A 88 18.75 -91.92 34.78
N THR A 89 19.16 -90.94 35.58
CA THR A 89 20.50 -90.85 36.16
C THR A 89 20.58 -91.38 37.60
N GLY A 90 19.49 -91.94 38.11
CA GLY A 90 19.42 -92.63 39.40
C GLY A 90 19.60 -91.70 40.60
N GLN A 91 20.16 -92.21 41.69
CA GLN A 91 20.36 -91.45 42.93
C GLN A 91 21.19 -90.17 42.76
N LYS A 92 22.23 -90.21 41.91
CA LYS A 92 23.07 -89.03 41.65
C LYS A 92 22.29 -87.87 41.05
N GLY A 93 21.32 -88.18 40.18
CA GLY A 93 20.43 -87.17 39.62
C GLY A 93 19.47 -86.59 40.63
N PHE A 94 18.99 -87.43 41.54
CA PHE A 94 18.10 -87.02 42.62
C PHE A 94 18.80 -86.06 43.58
N GLU A 95 20.01 -86.41 44.02
CA GLU A 95 20.83 -85.60 44.92
C GLU A 95 21.24 -84.28 44.27
N ALA A 96 21.74 -84.30 43.03
CA ALA A 96 22.11 -83.08 42.31
C ALA A 96 20.89 -82.17 42.04
N PHE A 97 19.72 -82.76 41.78
CA PHE A 97 18.48 -82.01 41.61
C PHE A 97 18.05 -81.34 42.91
N LEU A 98 18.07 -82.07 44.03
CA LEU A 98 17.76 -81.51 45.34
C LEU A 98 18.74 -80.40 45.72
N GLU A 99 20.04 -80.57 45.49
CA GLU A 99 21.05 -79.54 45.75
C GLU A 99 20.83 -78.30 44.86
N SER A 100 20.44 -78.48 43.59
CA SER A 100 20.07 -77.37 42.70
C SER A 100 18.81 -76.63 43.17
N LEU A 101 17.83 -77.35 43.73
CA LEU A 101 16.64 -76.76 44.34
C LEU A 101 16.99 -76.00 45.61
N GLU A 102 17.90 -76.53 46.42
CA GLU A 102 18.38 -75.91 47.63
C GLU A 102 19.05 -74.55 47.36
N LEU A 103 19.82 -74.49 46.26
CA LEU A 103 20.53 -73.30 45.81
C LEU A 103 19.61 -72.24 45.19
N TYR A 104 18.82 -72.62 44.18
CA TYR A 104 18.05 -71.65 43.37
C TYR A 104 16.59 -71.48 43.82
N TYR A 105 16.03 -72.46 44.53
CA TYR A 105 14.63 -72.50 44.93
C TYR A 105 14.45 -72.99 46.40
N PRO A 106 15.04 -72.30 47.39
CA PRO A 106 15.08 -72.77 48.78
C PRO A 106 13.69 -73.04 49.39
N GLN A 107 12.69 -72.24 48.98
CA GLN A 107 11.29 -72.39 49.43
C GLN A 107 10.58 -73.60 48.80
N LEU A 108 11.05 -74.07 47.65
CA LEU A 108 10.54 -75.25 46.97
C LEU A 108 11.20 -76.52 47.53
N TYR A 109 12.51 -76.47 47.76
CA TYR A 109 13.26 -77.52 48.44
C TYR A 109 12.63 -77.89 49.78
N MET A 110 12.43 -76.91 50.67
CA MET A 110 11.85 -77.12 52.00
C MET A 110 10.46 -77.77 51.94
N LYS A 111 9.67 -77.49 50.89
CA LYS A 111 8.33 -78.07 50.71
C LYS A 111 8.34 -79.52 50.21
N VAL A 112 9.43 -79.94 49.57
CA VAL A 112 9.59 -81.26 48.96
C VAL A 112 10.28 -82.22 49.92
N THR A 113 11.30 -81.75 50.64
CA THR A 113 12.12 -82.58 51.56
C THR A 113 11.76 -82.41 53.03
N GLY A 114 11.08 -81.31 53.40
CA GLY A 114 10.78 -80.96 54.80
C GLY A 114 11.99 -80.48 55.61
N LYS A 115 13.16 -80.33 54.98
CA LYS A 115 14.43 -79.92 55.62
C LYS A 115 14.76 -78.46 55.31
N GLU A 116 15.53 -77.82 56.20
CA GLU A 116 16.05 -76.48 55.95
C GLU A 116 17.20 -76.49 54.90
N PRO A 117 17.24 -75.53 53.97
CA PRO A 117 18.33 -75.40 53.00
C PRO A 117 19.66 -75.04 53.69
N SER A 118 20.65 -75.93 53.59
CA SER A 118 22.03 -75.77 54.03
C SER A 118 22.95 -75.07 53.02
N ARG A 119 22.60 -75.12 51.71
CA ARG A 119 23.32 -74.54 50.57
C ARG A 119 24.79 -74.97 50.47
N VAL A 120 25.03 -76.25 50.73
CA VAL A 120 26.35 -76.87 50.59
C VAL A 120 26.48 -77.45 49.17
N PHE A 121 27.62 -77.21 48.52
CA PHE A 121 27.91 -77.71 47.18
C PHE A 121 28.52 -79.12 47.22
N SER A 122 27.89 -80.03 47.96
CA SER A 122 28.39 -81.39 48.18
C SER A 122 28.67 -82.12 46.87
N MET A 123 27.76 -82.06 45.91
CA MET A 123 27.90 -82.79 44.64
C MET A 123 29.02 -82.22 43.76
N ILE A 124 29.19 -80.89 43.71
CA ILE A 124 30.29 -80.29 42.93
C ILE A 124 31.64 -80.55 43.60
N ILE A 125 31.69 -80.49 44.93
CA ILE A 125 32.92 -80.75 45.70
C ILE A 125 33.31 -82.24 45.59
N ASP A 126 32.36 -83.17 45.65
CA ASP A 126 32.64 -84.61 45.50
C ASP A 126 33.06 -84.99 44.08
N THR A 127 32.55 -84.27 43.07
CA THR A 127 32.86 -84.55 41.65
C THR A 127 34.10 -83.83 41.12
N ALA A 128 34.45 -82.65 41.65
CA ALA A 128 35.51 -81.79 41.13
C ALA A 128 36.48 -81.22 42.19
N GLY A 129 36.21 -81.42 43.48
CA GLY A 129 36.99 -80.87 44.59
C GLY A 129 36.73 -79.37 44.85
N GLU A 130 37.14 -78.90 46.04
CA GLU A 130 37.01 -77.48 46.44
C GLU A 130 37.76 -76.51 45.50
N SER A 131 38.89 -76.97 44.95
CA SER A 131 39.67 -76.22 43.95
C SER A 131 38.94 -76.11 42.61
N GLY A 132 38.19 -77.14 42.20
CA GLY A 132 37.33 -77.11 41.02
C GLY A 132 36.17 -76.13 41.15
N LEU A 133 35.50 -76.09 42.31
CA LEU A 133 34.45 -75.11 42.60
C LEU A 133 34.98 -73.67 42.57
N SER A 134 36.15 -73.42 43.17
CA SER A 134 36.79 -72.10 43.18
C SER A 134 37.14 -71.62 41.76
N GLN A 135 37.63 -72.52 40.90
CA GLN A 135 37.93 -72.19 39.50
C GLN A 135 36.67 -71.89 38.68
N LEU A 136 35.57 -72.63 38.91
CA LEU A 136 34.29 -72.36 38.27
C LEU A 136 33.74 -70.97 38.67
N LEU A 137 33.78 -70.64 39.96
CA LEU A 137 33.36 -69.34 40.47
C LEU A 137 34.23 -68.21 39.91
N MET A 138 35.55 -68.38 39.86
CA MET A 138 36.47 -67.38 39.29
C MET A 138 36.18 -67.16 37.80
N ASN A 139 35.98 -68.22 37.02
CA ASN A 139 35.62 -68.12 35.60
C ASN A 139 34.28 -67.41 35.40
N GLU A 140 33.29 -67.68 36.26
CA GLU A 140 31.98 -67.01 36.18
C GLU A 140 32.07 -65.53 36.57
N ILE A 141 32.87 -65.19 37.59
CA ILE A 141 33.17 -63.81 37.96
C ILE A 141 33.87 -63.08 36.80
N MET A 142 34.86 -63.71 36.15
CA MET A 142 35.53 -63.12 34.99
C MET A 142 34.58 -62.91 33.80
N LYS A 143 33.68 -63.86 33.52
CA LYS A 143 32.65 -63.70 32.49
C LYS A 143 31.70 -62.56 32.82
N LEU A 144 31.18 -62.49 34.04
CA LEU A 144 30.30 -61.41 34.49
C LEU A 144 31.01 -60.06 34.45
N GLN A 145 32.29 -60.00 34.81
CA GLN A 145 33.09 -58.78 34.71
C GLN A 145 33.27 -58.36 33.25
N SER A 146 33.52 -59.31 32.34
CA SER A 146 33.61 -59.04 30.90
C SER A 146 32.27 -58.56 30.32
N THR A 147 31.14 -59.15 30.72
CA THR A 147 29.81 -58.72 30.24
C THR A 147 29.47 -57.33 30.76
N VAL A 148 29.73 -57.04 32.03
CA VAL A 148 29.53 -55.69 32.60
C VAL A 148 30.40 -54.64 31.90
N GLN A 149 31.66 -54.96 31.60
CA GLN A 149 32.53 -54.06 30.84
C GLN A 149 32.02 -53.82 29.42
N GLU A 150 31.55 -54.85 28.75
CA GLU A 150 31.00 -54.75 27.40
C GLU A 150 29.70 -53.94 27.36
N GLU A 151 28.78 -54.17 28.29
CA GLU A 151 27.56 -53.36 28.44
C GLU A 151 27.90 -51.90 28.77
N ARG A 152 28.95 -51.65 29.56
CA ARG A 152 29.42 -50.29 29.83
C ARG A 152 29.97 -49.60 28.58
N ARG A 153 30.69 -50.31 27.71
CA ARG A 153 31.14 -49.78 26.42
C ARG A 153 29.97 -49.46 25.51
N LYS A 154 29.01 -50.39 25.36
CA LYS A 154 27.79 -50.18 24.57
C LYS A 154 26.99 -48.96 25.08
N ALA A 155 26.87 -48.80 26.39
CA ALA A 155 26.21 -47.64 26.98
C ALA A 155 26.94 -46.33 26.66
N GLN A 156 28.28 -46.33 26.67
CA GLN A 156 29.09 -45.16 26.28
C GLN A 156 28.91 -44.83 24.79
N GLU A 157 28.94 -45.83 23.91
CA GLU A 157 28.72 -45.65 22.47
C GLU A 157 27.33 -45.10 22.16
N LEU A 158 26.29 -45.65 22.80
CA LEU A 158 24.92 -45.16 22.67
C LEU A 158 24.79 -43.72 23.17
N ASN A 159 25.46 -43.35 24.26
CA ASN A 159 25.44 -41.99 24.78
C ASN A 159 26.16 -41.01 23.84
N MET A 160 27.28 -41.41 23.23
CA MET A 160 27.95 -40.63 22.18
C MET A 160 27.02 -40.42 20.98
N TRP A 161 26.33 -41.47 20.56
CA TRP A 161 25.37 -41.39 19.45
C TRP A 161 24.19 -40.47 19.78
N LEU A 162 23.64 -40.54 21.00
CA LEU A 162 22.58 -39.65 21.48
C LEU A 162 23.02 -38.18 21.40
N HIS A 163 24.18 -37.84 21.97
CA HIS A 163 24.70 -36.47 21.93
C HIS A 163 24.95 -35.97 20.50
N ALA A 164 25.47 -36.82 19.61
CA ALA A 164 25.64 -36.47 18.20
C ALA A 164 24.30 -36.16 17.52
N LYS A 165 23.24 -36.91 17.85
CA LYS A 165 21.88 -36.63 17.35
C LYS A 165 21.30 -35.35 17.94
N GLU A 166 21.50 -35.08 19.23
CA GLU A 166 21.07 -33.84 19.88
C GLU A 166 21.73 -32.60 19.26
N ASP A 167 23.04 -32.65 19.00
CA ASP A 167 23.77 -31.56 18.38
C ASP A 167 23.31 -31.34 16.92
N ALA A 168 23.06 -32.43 16.16
CA ALA A 168 22.48 -32.33 14.83
C ALA A 168 21.07 -31.69 14.84
N ILE A 169 20.24 -32.03 15.83
CA ILE A 169 18.92 -31.41 15.99
C ILE A 169 19.06 -29.91 16.29
N LYS A 170 19.98 -29.50 17.18
CA LYS A 170 20.20 -28.08 17.50
C LYS A 170 20.67 -27.30 16.27
N GLU A 171 21.61 -27.85 15.50
CA GLU A 171 22.11 -27.23 14.29
C GLU A 171 21.00 -27.08 13.23
N MET A 172 20.14 -28.09 13.07
CA MET A 172 18.97 -28.01 12.19
C MET A 172 17.96 -26.96 12.63
N ARG A 173 17.74 -26.77 13.95
CA ARG A 173 16.84 -25.70 14.45
C ARG A 173 17.35 -24.31 14.11
N VAL A 174 18.66 -24.07 14.16
CA VAL A 174 19.25 -22.78 13.76
C VAL A 174 19.10 -22.56 12.26
N ARG A 175 19.40 -23.57 11.44
CA ARG A 175 19.18 -23.50 9.98
C ARG A 175 17.73 -23.21 9.63
N ASP A 176 16.79 -23.89 10.28
CA ASP A 176 15.36 -23.66 10.09
C ASP A 176 14.96 -22.23 10.49
N SER A 177 15.54 -21.70 11.57
CA SER A 177 15.26 -20.33 12.02
C SER A 177 15.79 -19.26 11.05
N VAL A 178 16.96 -19.48 10.44
CA VAL A 178 17.49 -18.63 9.35
C VAL A 178 16.58 -18.68 8.12
N LEU A 179 16.22 -19.88 7.66
CA LEU A 179 15.34 -20.06 6.50
C LEU A 179 13.97 -19.40 6.73
N ARG A 180 13.39 -19.60 7.92
CA ARG A 180 12.12 -18.98 8.30
C ARG A 180 12.19 -17.46 8.25
N LYS A 181 13.29 -16.85 8.71
CA LYS A 181 13.48 -15.38 8.60
C LYS A 181 13.59 -14.89 7.18
N HIS A 182 14.32 -15.60 6.32
CA HIS A 182 14.36 -15.26 4.90
C HIS A 182 12.97 -15.37 4.24
N GLN A 183 12.19 -16.40 4.60
CA GLN A 183 10.83 -16.57 4.11
C GLN A 183 9.88 -15.47 4.60
N GLU A 184 9.94 -15.10 5.88
CA GLU A 184 9.19 -13.98 6.45
C GLU A 184 9.50 -12.66 5.73
N ARG A 185 10.79 -12.37 5.49
CA ARG A 185 11.22 -11.18 4.73
C ARG A 185 10.67 -11.19 3.30
N ALA A 186 10.76 -12.32 2.60
CA ALA A 186 10.24 -12.45 1.25
C ALA A 186 8.72 -12.26 1.19
N GLN A 187 7.99 -12.84 2.14
CA GLN A 187 6.53 -12.71 2.25
C GLN A 187 6.12 -11.26 2.55
N LYS A 188 6.81 -10.60 3.48
CA LYS A 188 6.58 -9.18 3.79
C LYS A 188 6.79 -8.28 2.57
N MET A 189 7.88 -8.47 1.83
CA MET A 189 8.14 -7.73 0.59
C MET A 189 7.06 -7.96 -0.48
N LYS A 190 6.55 -9.19 -0.59
CA LYS A 190 5.44 -9.50 -1.50
C LYS A 190 4.14 -8.80 -1.10
N GLU A 191 3.81 -8.79 0.19
CA GLU A 191 2.63 -8.10 0.72
C GLU A 191 2.71 -6.58 0.51
N GLU A 192 3.88 -5.98 0.76
CA GLU A 192 4.13 -4.55 0.48
C GLU A 192 3.96 -4.23 -1.00
N ARG A 193 4.52 -5.05 -1.89
CA ARG A 193 4.33 -4.93 -3.35
C ARG A 193 2.85 -5.01 -3.72
N ASP A 194 2.11 -5.97 -3.16
CA ASP A 194 0.69 -6.16 -3.46
C ASP A 194 -0.17 -5.00 -2.96
N ASN A 195 0.19 -4.42 -1.81
CA ASN A 195 -0.45 -3.23 -1.27
C ASN A 195 -0.17 -2.00 -2.14
N LEU A 196 1.08 -1.77 -2.54
CA LEU A 196 1.45 -0.71 -3.48
C LEU A 196 0.74 -0.88 -4.84
N ALA A 197 0.58 -2.11 -5.32
CA ALA A 197 -0.17 -2.39 -6.55
C ALA A 197 -1.69 -2.07 -6.41
N LYS A 198 -2.27 -2.26 -5.22
CA LYS A 198 -3.65 -1.85 -4.92
C LYS A 198 -3.76 -0.32 -4.86
N GLU A 199 -2.84 0.36 -4.18
CA GLU A 199 -2.81 1.82 -4.11
C GLU A 199 -2.62 2.45 -5.49
N LEU A 200 -1.71 1.93 -6.31
CA LEU A 200 -1.52 2.38 -7.69
C LEU A 200 -2.79 2.25 -8.53
N ARG A 201 -3.57 1.17 -8.35
CA ARG A 201 -4.88 1.02 -9.02
C ARG A 201 -5.87 2.09 -8.54
N LYS A 202 -5.99 2.30 -7.23
CA LYS A 202 -6.84 3.37 -6.67
C LYS A 202 -6.47 4.74 -7.23
N CYS A 203 -5.19 5.10 -7.25
CA CYS A 203 -4.73 6.36 -7.81
C CYS A 203 -5.03 6.49 -9.31
N LYS A 204 -4.96 5.39 -10.08
CA LYS A 204 -5.37 5.39 -11.49
C LYS A 204 -6.87 5.66 -11.63
N ASP A 205 -7.70 4.99 -10.82
CA ASP A 205 -9.15 5.16 -10.84
C ASP A 205 -9.54 6.60 -10.45
N GLU A 206 -8.92 7.15 -9.40
CA GLU A 206 -9.09 8.55 -9.00
C GLU A 206 -8.68 9.53 -10.11
N ASN A 207 -7.56 9.27 -10.80
CA ASN A 207 -7.12 10.09 -11.93
C ASN A 207 -8.11 10.02 -13.11
N TYR A 208 -8.66 8.85 -13.42
CA TYR A 208 -9.72 8.72 -14.43
C TYR A 208 -10.99 9.47 -14.02
N ASN A 209 -11.39 9.39 -12.75
CA ASN A 209 -12.54 10.12 -12.23
C ASN A 209 -12.34 11.66 -12.30
N LEU A 210 -11.13 12.14 -11.98
CA LEU A 210 -10.77 13.54 -12.12
C LEU A 210 -10.78 13.98 -13.59
N ALA A 211 -10.20 13.18 -14.49
CA ALA A 211 -10.21 13.46 -15.92
C ALA A 211 -11.64 13.52 -16.48
N MET A 212 -12.51 12.59 -16.07
CA MET A 212 -13.93 12.58 -16.45
C MET A 212 -14.66 13.83 -15.93
N SER A 213 -14.43 14.19 -14.66
CA SER A 213 -15.02 15.39 -14.06
C SER A 213 -14.55 16.67 -14.74
N TYR A 214 -13.26 16.76 -15.08
CA TYR A 214 -12.69 17.88 -15.82
C TYR A 214 -13.26 17.98 -17.24
N ALA A 215 -13.39 16.86 -17.95
CA ALA A 215 -14.02 16.81 -19.27
C ALA A 215 -15.46 17.35 -19.21
N LYS A 216 -16.25 16.86 -18.25
CA LYS A 216 -17.63 17.33 -18.01
C LYS A 216 -17.70 18.83 -17.73
N GLN A 217 -16.86 19.34 -16.82
CA GLN A 217 -16.80 20.78 -16.52
C GLN A 217 -16.37 21.61 -17.75
N SER A 218 -15.48 21.07 -18.58
CA SER A 218 -15.06 21.73 -19.83
C SER A 218 -16.20 21.79 -20.84
N GLU A 219 -17.00 20.74 -20.97
CA GLU A 219 -18.20 20.72 -21.83
C GLU A 219 -19.28 21.69 -21.33
N GLU A 220 -19.55 21.71 -20.02
CA GLU A 220 -20.47 22.65 -19.38
C GLU A 220 -20.02 24.10 -19.61
N LYS A 221 -18.73 24.39 -19.43
CA LYS A 221 -18.14 25.70 -19.72
C LYS A 221 -18.31 26.09 -21.19
N ASN A 222 -18.01 25.18 -22.12
CA ASN A 222 -18.18 25.46 -23.55
C ASN A 222 -19.64 25.73 -23.89
N THR A 223 -20.57 24.98 -23.30
CA THR A 223 -22.01 25.20 -23.47
C THR A 223 -22.44 26.57 -22.95
N ALA A 224 -21.94 26.98 -21.78
CA ALA A 224 -22.20 28.32 -21.24
C ALA A 224 -21.60 29.44 -22.11
N LEU A 225 -20.40 29.23 -22.67
CA LEU A 225 -19.78 30.16 -23.60
C LEU A 225 -20.55 30.30 -24.91
N MET A 226 -21.06 29.20 -25.47
CA MET A 226 -21.90 29.23 -26.67
C MET A 226 -23.18 30.02 -26.40
N LYS A 227 -23.89 29.73 -25.30
CA LYS A 227 -25.08 30.50 -24.89
C LYS A 227 -24.78 32.00 -24.71
N ASN A 228 -23.62 32.35 -24.13
CA ASN A 228 -23.21 33.74 -24.00
C ASN A 228 -22.98 34.41 -25.37
N ARG A 229 -22.39 33.68 -26.32
CA ARG A 229 -22.21 34.18 -27.69
C ARG A 229 -23.55 34.40 -28.39
N ASP A 230 -24.49 33.48 -28.24
CA ASP A 230 -25.84 33.60 -28.81
C ASP A 230 -26.59 34.80 -28.23
N LEU A 231 -26.54 34.99 -26.91
CA LEU A 231 -27.12 36.16 -26.25
C LEU A 231 -26.45 37.46 -26.71
N GLN A 232 -25.14 37.47 -26.97
CA GLN A 232 -24.46 38.64 -27.51
C GLN A 232 -24.94 38.98 -28.92
N LEU A 233 -25.13 37.97 -29.78
CA LEU A 233 -25.69 38.15 -31.11
C LEU A 233 -27.12 38.69 -31.07
N GLU A 234 -27.95 38.19 -30.14
CA GLU A 234 -29.30 38.70 -29.91
C GLU A 234 -29.29 40.17 -29.46
N ILE A 235 -28.40 40.54 -28.54
CA ILE A 235 -28.21 41.94 -28.12
C ILE A 235 -27.85 42.82 -29.32
N ASP A 236 -26.93 42.38 -30.17
CA ASP A 236 -26.51 43.15 -31.34
C ASP A 236 -27.64 43.26 -32.39
N HIS A 237 -28.43 42.20 -32.58
CA HIS A 237 -29.63 42.24 -33.42
C HIS A 237 -30.66 43.25 -32.88
N LEU A 238 -30.96 43.20 -31.58
CA LEU A 238 -31.89 44.13 -30.93
C LEU A 238 -31.38 45.58 -31.01
N ARG A 239 -30.07 45.81 -30.88
CA ARG A 239 -29.46 47.14 -31.08
C ARG A 239 -29.65 47.66 -32.49
N HIS A 240 -29.43 46.83 -33.51
CA HIS A 240 -29.65 47.22 -34.91
C HIS A 240 -31.15 47.48 -35.19
N SER A 241 -32.04 46.63 -34.67
CA SER A 241 -33.48 46.83 -34.81
C SER A 241 -33.94 48.13 -34.13
N LEU A 242 -33.41 48.43 -32.94
CA LEU A 242 -33.68 49.68 -32.24
C LEU A 242 -33.19 50.88 -33.05
N MET A 243 -31.95 50.83 -33.55
CA MET A 243 -31.36 51.89 -34.38
C MET A 243 -32.21 52.16 -35.64
N LYS A 244 -32.65 51.11 -36.33
CA LYS A 244 -33.53 51.24 -37.50
C LYS A 244 -34.86 51.91 -37.13
N ALA A 245 -35.51 51.45 -36.06
CA ALA A 245 -36.76 52.04 -35.60
C ALA A 245 -36.59 53.51 -35.18
N GLU A 246 -35.47 53.86 -34.55
CA GLU A 246 -35.13 55.24 -34.20
C GLU A 246 -34.93 56.11 -35.44
N ASP A 247 -34.27 55.60 -36.48
CA ASP A 247 -34.05 56.33 -37.73
C ASP A 247 -35.33 56.49 -38.55
N ASP A 248 -36.17 55.45 -38.64
CA ASP A 248 -37.51 55.55 -39.24
C ASP A 248 -38.34 56.62 -38.51
N CYS A 249 -38.33 56.63 -37.17
CA CYS A 249 -38.98 57.67 -36.38
C CYS A 249 -38.42 59.07 -36.67
N LYS A 250 -37.10 59.23 -36.85
CA LYS A 250 -36.49 60.51 -37.23
C LYS A 250 -36.94 60.95 -38.63
N LEU A 251 -37.03 60.03 -39.58
CA LEU A 251 -37.49 60.32 -40.95
C LEU A 251 -38.96 60.72 -40.96
N GLU A 252 -39.83 60.00 -40.25
CA GLU A 252 -41.24 60.34 -40.11
C GLU A 252 -41.44 61.69 -39.43
N ARG A 253 -40.66 62.00 -38.39
CA ARG A 253 -40.66 63.35 -37.79
C ARG A 253 -40.24 64.41 -38.79
N LYS A 254 -39.19 64.20 -39.58
CA LYS A 254 -38.78 65.14 -40.65
C LYS A 254 -39.88 65.30 -41.71
N HIS A 255 -40.52 64.22 -42.14
CA HIS A 255 -41.62 64.26 -43.10
C HIS A 255 -42.83 65.01 -42.55
N THR A 256 -43.23 64.71 -41.30
CA THR A 256 -44.31 65.40 -40.60
C THR A 256 -44.01 66.89 -40.45
N MET A 257 -42.77 67.27 -40.12
CA MET A 257 -42.35 68.67 -40.06
C MET A 257 -42.40 69.36 -41.42
N LYS A 258 -41.97 68.70 -42.50
CA LYS A 258 -42.10 69.23 -43.87
C LYS A 258 -43.57 69.42 -44.27
N LEU A 259 -44.44 68.46 -43.96
CA LEU A 259 -45.87 68.56 -44.25
C LEU A 259 -46.52 69.69 -43.44
N LYS A 260 -46.20 69.79 -42.14
CA LYS A 260 -46.66 70.89 -41.29
C LYS A 260 -46.21 72.23 -41.86
N HIS A 261 -44.95 72.36 -42.27
CA HIS A 261 -44.44 73.57 -42.90
C HIS A 261 -45.16 73.88 -44.22
N ALA A 262 -45.43 72.88 -45.07
CA ALA A 262 -46.18 73.08 -46.31
C ALA A 262 -47.64 73.52 -46.05
N ILE A 263 -48.25 73.05 -44.96
CA ILE A 263 -49.57 73.50 -44.51
C ILE A 263 -49.50 74.95 -43.99
N GLU A 264 -48.48 75.29 -43.20
CA GLU A 264 -48.25 76.65 -42.67
C GLU A 264 -47.95 77.66 -43.80
N GLN A 265 -47.26 77.23 -44.87
CA GLN A 265 -46.95 78.04 -46.06
C GLN A 265 -48.11 78.12 -47.06
N ARG A 266 -49.21 77.40 -46.83
CA ARG A 266 -50.38 77.47 -47.71
C ARG A 266 -51.04 78.84 -47.52
N PRO A 267 -51.22 79.66 -48.59
CA PRO A 267 -51.90 80.94 -48.46
C PRO A 267 -53.31 80.70 -47.90
N SER A 268 -53.68 81.45 -46.87
CA SER A 268 -54.96 81.28 -46.18
C SER A 268 -56.11 81.56 -47.16
N HIS A 269 -57.27 80.94 -46.91
CA HIS A 269 -58.45 81.12 -47.74
C HIS A 269 -58.86 82.62 -47.82
N GLU A 270 -58.61 83.39 -46.76
CA GLU A 270 -58.79 84.84 -46.75
C GLU A 270 -57.84 85.57 -47.70
N VAL A 271 -56.53 85.27 -47.66
CA VAL A 271 -55.55 85.92 -48.55
C VAL A 271 -55.81 85.57 -50.02
N VAL A 272 -56.16 84.32 -50.32
CA VAL A 272 -56.55 83.93 -51.68
C VAL A 272 -57.83 84.65 -52.11
N TRP A 273 -58.81 84.79 -51.21
CA TRP A 273 -60.06 85.50 -51.48
C TRP A 273 -59.86 87.01 -51.62
N GLU A 274 -58.97 87.62 -50.85
CA GLU A 274 -58.56 89.03 -50.98
C GLU A 274 -57.87 89.27 -52.31
N ILE A 275 -56.93 88.42 -52.73
CA ILE A 275 -56.30 88.50 -54.06
C ILE A 275 -57.34 88.29 -55.17
N GLN A 276 -58.31 87.40 -54.97
CA GLN A 276 -59.40 87.19 -55.92
C GLN A 276 -60.31 88.42 -56.03
N ARG A 277 -60.64 89.05 -54.90
CA ARG A 277 -61.40 90.30 -54.83
C ARG A 277 -60.62 91.46 -55.42
N GLU A 278 -59.33 91.59 -55.13
CA GLU A 278 -58.45 92.59 -55.76
C GLU A 278 -58.34 92.36 -57.27
N LYS A 279 -58.28 91.11 -57.74
CA LYS A 279 -58.34 90.78 -59.16
C LYS A 279 -59.66 91.21 -59.79
N GLU A 280 -60.80 90.97 -59.14
CA GLU A 280 -62.11 91.44 -59.59
C GLU A 280 -62.21 92.96 -59.59
N LEU A 281 -61.63 93.62 -58.58
CA LEU A 281 -61.63 95.08 -58.43
C LEU A 281 -60.67 95.75 -59.43
N LEU A 282 -59.54 95.12 -59.75
CA LEU A 282 -58.62 95.52 -60.82
C LEU A 282 -59.20 95.24 -62.21
N LEU A 283 -60.02 94.20 -62.37
CA LEU A 283 -60.80 93.96 -63.59
C LEU A 283 -61.90 95.02 -63.75
N ALA A 284 -62.59 95.39 -62.66
CA ALA A 284 -63.56 96.48 -62.64
C ALA A 284 -62.89 97.84 -62.93
N LYS A 285 -61.70 98.10 -62.36
CA LYS A 285 -60.90 99.28 -62.69
C LYS A 285 -60.36 99.26 -64.12
N ASN A 286 -60.03 98.11 -64.69
CA ASN A 286 -59.70 98.01 -66.12
C ASN A 286 -60.93 98.28 -66.99
N GLN A 287 -62.12 97.81 -66.59
CA GLN A 287 -63.38 98.16 -67.26
C GLN A 287 -63.76 99.64 -67.08
N GLU A 288 -63.46 100.28 -65.94
CA GLU A 288 -63.64 101.72 -65.73
C GLU A 288 -62.61 102.54 -66.51
N LEU A 289 -61.35 102.11 -66.59
CA LEU A 289 -60.30 102.74 -67.40
C LEU A 289 -60.53 102.52 -68.91
N GLU A 290 -61.17 101.43 -69.33
CA GLU A 290 -61.71 101.25 -70.69
C GLU A 290 -62.94 102.13 -70.97
N ASN A 291 -63.67 102.57 -69.93
CA ASN A 291 -64.89 103.39 -70.06
C ASN A 291 -64.73 104.88 -69.69
N THR A 292 -63.55 105.34 -69.25
CA THR A 292 -63.31 106.75 -68.88
C THR A 292 -61.98 107.28 -69.42
N LEU A 293 -61.86 107.28 -70.75
CA LEU A 293 -60.78 107.99 -71.45
C LEU A 293 -61.31 108.73 -72.69
N GLN A 294 -62.36 109.54 -72.54
CA GLN A 294 -62.62 110.65 -73.46
C GLN A 294 -63.52 111.75 -72.85
N VAL A 295 -63.01 112.99 -72.87
CA VAL A 295 -63.68 114.29 -72.66
C VAL A 295 -63.92 114.67 -71.18
N ALA A 296 -63.06 115.42 -70.49
CA ALA A 296 -62.50 116.76 -70.70
C ALA A 296 -63.50 117.93 -70.54
N LYS A 297 -63.18 118.78 -69.53
CA LYS A 297 -63.40 120.24 -69.42
C LYS A 297 -64.82 120.67 -68.98
N GLU A 298 -65.04 121.72 -68.18
CA GLU A 298 -64.32 123.01 -68.06
C GLU A 298 -64.87 123.86 -66.87
N GLY A 299 -64.04 124.76 -66.32
CA GLY A 299 -64.38 126.04 -65.65
C GLY A 299 -64.95 125.99 -64.22
N ASN A 300 -64.67 126.91 -63.28
CA ASN A 300 -64.14 128.27 -63.41
C ASN A 300 -63.83 128.93 -62.04
N PHE A 301 -62.77 129.78 -62.01
CA PHE A 301 -62.54 131.04 -61.24
C PHE A 301 -62.70 131.07 -59.69
N GLU A 302 -61.95 131.85 -58.89
CA GLU A 302 -60.97 132.91 -59.17
C GLU A 302 -60.11 133.21 -57.92
N LYS A 303 -59.08 134.01 -58.16
CA LYS A 303 -58.00 134.43 -57.28
C LYS A 303 -58.48 135.31 -56.11
N ASN A 304 -58.07 134.93 -54.90
CA ASN A 304 -57.31 135.80 -54.00
C ASN A 304 -56.71 134.98 -52.86
N SER A 305 -55.41 135.19 -52.63
CA SER A 305 -54.62 134.75 -51.48
C SER A 305 -53.57 133.65 -51.75
N LEU A 306 -52.62 133.97 -52.64
CA LEU A 306 -51.32 133.29 -52.74
C LEU A 306 -50.51 133.33 -51.42
N TYR A 307 -50.87 134.22 -50.48
CA TYR A 307 -50.31 134.27 -49.12
C TYR A 307 -50.97 133.24 -48.18
N VAL A 308 -52.30 133.09 -48.22
CA VAL A 308 -53.00 132.04 -47.46
C VAL A 308 -52.70 130.66 -48.05
N GLN A 309 -52.53 130.52 -49.37
CA GLN A 309 -52.20 129.23 -49.99
C GLN A 309 -50.76 128.78 -49.70
N ALA A 310 -49.78 129.70 -49.62
CA ALA A 310 -48.42 129.40 -49.18
C ALA A 310 -48.37 129.03 -47.69
N LEU A 311 -49.05 129.79 -46.83
CA LEU A 311 -49.16 129.48 -45.40
C LEU A 311 -49.96 128.20 -45.12
N GLU A 312 -50.99 127.89 -45.91
CA GLU A 312 -51.73 126.63 -45.83
C GLU A 312 -50.92 125.45 -46.36
N ALA A 313 -50.08 125.66 -47.38
CA ALA A 313 -49.16 124.64 -47.88
C ALA A 313 -48.04 124.37 -46.86
N ASP A 314 -47.49 125.41 -46.21
CA ASP A 314 -46.51 125.28 -45.14
C ASP A 314 -47.13 124.66 -43.88
N ARG A 315 -48.37 125.04 -43.52
CA ARG A 315 -49.14 124.38 -42.46
C ARG A 315 -49.40 122.90 -42.77
N ARG A 316 -49.72 122.57 -44.03
CA ARG A 316 -49.90 121.17 -44.47
C ARG A 316 -48.60 120.39 -44.46
N ARG A 317 -47.48 121.00 -44.87
CA ARG A 317 -46.14 120.39 -44.83
C ARG A 317 -45.72 120.12 -43.38
N ALA A 318 -45.84 121.10 -42.50
CA ALA A 318 -45.55 120.93 -41.07
C ALA A 318 -46.47 119.89 -40.40
N LEU A 319 -47.77 119.84 -40.76
CA LEU A 319 -48.68 118.79 -40.28
C LEU A 319 -48.31 117.40 -40.81
N GLY A 320 -47.86 117.30 -42.06
CA GLY A 320 -47.35 116.06 -42.65
C GLY A 320 -46.08 115.57 -41.94
N GLU A 321 -45.10 116.45 -41.75
CA GLU A 321 -43.87 116.18 -40.99
C GLU A 321 -44.19 115.76 -39.54
N HIS A 322 -45.13 116.45 -38.87
CA HIS A 322 -45.59 116.05 -37.54
C HIS A 322 -46.30 114.68 -37.55
N GLN A 323 -47.12 114.39 -38.56
CA GLN A 323 -47.79 113.09 -38.69
C GLN A 323 -46.79 111.96 -38.96
N GLU A 324 -45.76 112.19 -39.76
CA GLU A 324 -44.66 111.26 -40.01
C GLU A 324 -43.84 111.01 -38.74
N LEU A 325 -43.54 112.05 -37.96
CA LEU A 325 -42.89 111.91 -36.66
C LEU A 325 -43.76 111.10 -35.67
N VAL A 326 -45.07 111.33 -35.64
CA VAL A 326 -45.98 110.54 -34.80
C VAL A 326 -46.07 109.08 -35.27
N ASN A 327 -46.11 108.84 -36.58
CA ASN A 327 -46.14 107.50 -37.16
C ASN A 327 -44.83 106.74 -36.88
N THR A 328 -43.68 107.41 -37.02
CA THR A 328 -42.37 106.83 -36.70
C THR A 328 -42.26 106.52 -35.21
N ILE A 329 -42.66 107.44 -34.32
CA ILE A 329 -42.73 107.19 -32.86
C ILE A 329 -43.64 105.99 -32.55
N CYS A 330 -44.81 105.89 -33.18
CA CYS A 330 -45.72 104.75 -33.01
C CYS A 330 -45.08 103.44 -33.49
N SER A 331 -44.39 103.44 -34.63
CA SER A 331 -43.70 102.25 -35.17
C SER A 331 -42.55 101.80 -34.27
N LEU A 332 -41.73 102.74 -33.77
CA LEU A 332 -40.62 102.47 -32.86
C LEU A 332 -41.11 101.93 -31.52
N ARG A 333 -42.23 102.45 -30.98
CA ARG A 333 -42.85 101.90 -29.76
C ARG A 333 -43.38 100.49 -29.95
N LYS A 334 -43.95 100.17 -31.12
CA LYS A 334 -44.38 98.81 -31.44
C LYS A 334 -43.17 97.87 -31.56
N ALA A 335 -42.11 98.30 -32.23
CA ALA A 335 -40.88 97.53 -32.37
C ALA A 335 -40.18 97.32 -31.02
N LEU A 336 -40.17 98.33 -30.13
CA LEU A 336 -39.64 98.20 -28.77
C LEU A 336 -40.41 97.14 -27.98
N ARG A 337 -41.75 97.20 -27.97
CA ARG A 337 -42.58 96.17 -27.30
C ARG A 337 -42.34 94.78 -27.86
N GLN A 338 -42.22 94.64 -29.18
CA GLN A 338 -41.90 93.35 -29.80
C GLN A 338 -40.51 92.84 -29.40
N ALA A 339 -39.53 93.73 -29.27
CA ALA A 339 -38.19 93.38 -28.79
C ALA A 339 -38.21 92.97 -27.31
N GLU A 340 -38.98 93.67 -26.47
CA GLU A 340 -39.21 93.32 -25.05
C GLU A 340 -39.87 91.93 -24.93
N ASP A 341 -40.95 91.66 -25.70
CA ASP A 341 -41.62 90.34 -25.71
C ASP A 341 -40.68 89.21 -26.17
N LEU A 342 -39.78 89.48 -27.13
CA LEU A 342 -38.77 88.51 -27.57
C LEU A 342 -37.68 88.31 -26.51
N GLN A 343 -37.27 89.37 -25.82
CA GLN A 343 -36.32 89.28 -24.73
C GLN A 343 -36.87 88.43 -23.58
N ASP A 344 -38.14 88.61 -23.22
CA ASP A 344 -38.81 87.81 -22.19
C ASP A 344 -38.89 86.33 -22.59
N LYS A 345 -39.28 86.03 -23.84
CA LYS A 345 -39.28 84.64 -24.36
C LYS A 345 -37.90 84.00 -24.31
N HIS A 346 -36.86 84.72 -24.73
CA HIS A 346 -35.49 84.19 -24.68
C HIS A 346 -34.99 84.02 -23.24
N ALA A 347 -35.45 84.84 -22.30
CA ALA A 347 -35.14 84.67 -20.88
C ALA A 347 -35.80 83.40 -20.32
N GLU A 348 -37.07 83.14 -20.65
CA GLU A 348 -37.78 81.91 -20.29
C GLU A 348 -37.11 80.66 -20.91
N GLU A 349 -36.79 80.70 -22.20
CA GLU A 349 -36.08 79.61 -22.90
C GLU A 349 -34.72 79.31 -22.25
N LYS A 350 -33.98 80.37 -21.87
CA LYS A 350 -32.70 80.23 -21.17
C LYS A 350 -32.88 79.56 -19.81
N GLU A 351 -33.87 79.96 -19.01
CA GLU A 351 -34.15 79.34 -17.71
C GLU A 351 -34.48 77.85 -17.86
N VAL A 352 -35.33 77.49 -18.84
CA VAL A 352 -35.66 76.09 -19.13
C VAL A 352 -34.40 75.29 -19.52
N LEU A 353 -33.55 75.83 -20.38
CA LEU A 353 -32.29 75.18 -20.78
C LEU A 353 -31.31 75.05 -19.61
N GLU A 354 -31.23 76.05 -18.73
CA GLU A 354 -30.41 75.98 -17.51
C GLU A 354 -30.90 74.88 -16.57
N LEU A 355 -32.22 74.77 -16.36
CA LEU A 355 -32.82 73.69 -15.57
C LEU A 355 -32.55 72.31 -16.19
N GLN A 356 -32.67 72.16 -17.51
CA GLN A 356 -32.34 70.92 -18.21
C GLN A 356 -30.86 70.55 -18.06
N CYS A 357 -29.96 71.52 -18.21
CA CYS A 357 -28.52 71.32 -17.99
C CYS A 357 -28.23 70.91 -16.54
N MET A 358 -28.90 71.51 -15.56
CA MET A 358 -28.77 71.12 -14.16
C MET A 358 -29.25 69.70 -13.91
N SER A 359 -30.36 69.27 -14.53
CA SER A 359 -30.84 67.88 -14.43
C SER A 359 -29.84 66.90 -15.02
N LEU A 360 -29.37 67.13 -16.26
CA LEU A 360 -28.41 66.25 -16.92
C LEU A 360 -27.08 66.15 -16.16
N ARG A 361 -26.62 67.25 -15.53
CA ARG A 361 -25.44 67.22 -14.66
C ARG A 361 -25.65 66.35 -13.42
N LYS A 362 -26.83 66.39 -12.81
CA LYS A 362 -27.19 65.51 -11.69
C LYS A 362 -27.23 64.05 -12.14
N ASP A 363 -27.85 63.76 -13.26
CA ASP A 363 -27.94 62.39 -13.81
C ASP A 363 -26.54 61.84 -14.15
N SER A 364 -25.69 62.63 -14.81
CA SER A 364 -24.31 62.25 -15.10
C SER A 364 -23.52 61.94 -13.82
N ARG A 365 -23.70 62.73 -12.76
CA ARG A 365 -23.08 62.47 -11.45
C ARG A 365 -23.59 61.17 -10.85
N MET A 366 -24.91 60.95 -10.84
CA MET A 366 -25.52 59.70 -10.37
C MET A 366 -24.99 58.46 -11.12
N TYR A 367 -24.82 58.54 -12.43
CA TYR A 367 -24.24 57.44 -13.22
C TYR A 367 -22.77 57.21 -12.90
N LYS A 368 -21.97 58.27 -12.72
CA LYS A 368 -20.58 58.15 -12.29
C LYS A 368 -20.47 57.48 -10.91
N ASP A 369 -21.22 57.96 -9.93
CA ASP A 369 -21.25 57.41 -8.58
C ASP A 369 -21.67 55.93 -8.61
N ARG A 370 -22.64 55.56 -9.46
CA ARG A 370 -23.07 54.18 -9.66
C ARG A 370 -21.98 53.31 -10.29
N ILE A 371 -21.27 53.81 -11.31
CA ILE A 371 -20.16 53.08 -11.94
C ILE A 371 -19.03 52.88 -10.94
N GLU A 372 -18.67 53.91 -10.18
CA GLU A 372 -17.65 53.82 -9.12
C GLU A 372 -18.02 52.80 -8.05
N ALA A 373 -19.29 52.76 -7.62
CA ALA A 373 -19.78 51.75 -6.68
C ALA A 373 -19.66 50.32 -7.25
N ILE A 374 -20.02 50.12 -8.52
CA ILE A 374 -19.90 48.81 -9.19
C ILE A 374 -18.42 48.40 -9.31
N LEU A 375 -17.53 49.33 -9.66
CA LEU A 375 -16.10 49.06 -9.75
C LEU A 375 -15.51 48.63 -8.41
N LYS A 376 -15.87 49.33 -7.31
CA LYS A 376 -15.47 48.94 -5.95
C LYS A 376 -15.94 47.54 -5.59
N GLN A 377 -17.19 47.19 -5.91
CA GLN A 377 -17.71 45.83 -5.68
C GLN A 377 -16.92 44.77 -6.48
N ILE A 378 -16.56 45.07 -7.74
CA ILE A 378 -15.74 44.16 -8.55
C ILE A 378 -14.35 43.98 -7.94
N GLU A 379 -13.73 45.05 -7.43
CA GLU A 379 -12.44 45.00 -6.76
C GLU A 379 -12.49 44.17 -5.47
N GLU A 380 -13.52 44.36 -4.64
CA GLU A 380 -13.75 43.56 -3.42
C GLU A 380 -13.88 42.06 -3.76
N VAL A 381 -14.72 41.71 -4.74
CA VAL A 381 -14.89 40.31 -5.17
C VAL A 381 -13.60 39.74 -5.76
N ALA A 382 -12.82 40.54 -6.49
CA ALA A 382 -11.52 40.13 -7.01
C ALA A 382 -10.52 39.86 -5.87
N ALA A 383 -10.48 40.72 -4.85
CA ALA A 383 -9.63 40.56 -3.68
C ALA A 383 -10.02 39.31 -2.86
N GLU A 384 -11.31 39.07 -2.65
CA GLU A 384 -11.81 37.86 -1.98
C GLU A 384 -11.42 36.59 -2.74
N ARG A 385 -11.56 36.59 -4.07
CA ARG A 385 -11.12 35.48 -4.93
C ARG A 385 -9.63 35.23 -4.79
N ASP A 386 -8.82 36.28 -4.83
CA ASP A 386 -7.36 36.16 -4.77
C ASP A 386 -6.92 35.66 -3.37
N GLN A 387 -7.57 36.12 -2.30
CA GLN A 387 -7.37 35.59 -0.95
C GLN A 387 -7.77 34.11 -0.83
N ALA A 388 -8.88 33.71 -1.45
CA ALA A 388 -9.32 32.31 -1.48
C ALA A 388 -8.34 31.42 -2.27
N LEU A 389 -7.74 31.95 -3.35
CA LEU A 389 -6.69 31.24 -4.09
C LEU A 389 -5.41 31.08 -3.27
N LEU A 390 -4.95 32.15 -2.61
CA LEU A 390 -3.76 32.11 -1.76
C LEU A 390 -3.90 31.13 -0.60
N THR A 391 -5.04 31.15 0.11
CA THR A 391 -5.30 30.20 1.21
C THR A 391 -5.34 28.75 0.70
N ARG A 392 -5.97 28.51 -0.45
CA ARG A 392 -5.98 27.19 -1.10
C ARG A 392 -4.56 26.73 -1.46
N GLU A 393 -3.74 27.60 -2.04
CA GLU A 393 -2.35 27.31 -2.39
C GLU A 393 -1.50 27.00 -1.14
N GLN A 394 -1.69 27.74 -0.05
CA GLN A 394 -1.03 27.46 1.24
C GLN A 394 -1.39 26.07 1.76
N PHE A 395 -2.67 25.67 1.74
CA PHE A 395 -3.07 24.32 2.13
C PHE A 395 -2.47 23.25 1.22
N HIS A 396 -2.44 23.47 -0.10
CA HIS A 396 -1.80 22.54 -1.02
C HIS A 396 -0.30 22.40 -0.76
N MET A 397 0.40 23.51 -0.45
CA MET A 397 1.81 23.48 -0.09
C MET A 397 2.06 22.69 1.20
N GLN A 398 1.25 22.93 2.24
CA GLN A 398 1.32 22.18 3.50
C GLN A 398 1.03 20.69 3.30
N TYR A 399 0.02 20.36 2.50
CA TYR A 399 -0.30 18.97 2.16
C TYR A 399 0.83 18.29 1.39
N SER A 400 1.41 18.98 0.40
CA SER A 400 2.56 18.48 -0.34
C SER A 400 3.77 18.23 0.58
N LYS A 401 4.06 19.15 1.51
CA LYS A 401 5.13 18.97 2.48
C LYS A 401 4.86 17.76 3.38
N SER A 402 3.64 17.64 3.91
CA SER A 402 3.24 16.49 4.74
C SER A 402 3.36 15.16 4.01
N LEU A 403 3.05 15.10 2.72
CA LEU A 403 3.24 13.89 1.91
C LEU A 403 4.72 13.50 1.80
N VAL A 404 5.59 14.47 1.50
CA VAL A 404 7.04 14.24 1.44
C VAL A 404 7.59 13.75 2.78
N ASP A 405 7.19 14.39 3.88
CA ASP A 405 7.60 13.99 5.23
C ASP A 405 7.11 12.56 5.54
N LYS A 406 5.87 12.21 5.18
CA LYS A 406 5.34 10.84 5.34
C LYS A 406 6.13 9.81 4.53
N ASP A 407 6.57 10.16 3.32
CA ASP A 407 7.39 9.28 2.50
C ASP A 407 8.81 9.12 3.06
N ALA A 408 9.37 10.18 3.65
CA ALA A 408 10.63 10.10 4.39
C ALA A 408 10.52 9.17 5.59
N TYR A 409 9.48 9.29 6.43
CA TYR A 409 9.26 8.39 7.56
C TYR A 409 9.01 6.94 7.12
N ARG A 410 8.26 6.71 6.04
CA ARG A 410 8.08 5.35 5.48
C ARG A 410 9.42 4.74 5.06
N LYS A 411 10.32 5.55 4.50
CA LYS A 411 11.68 5.11 4.14
C LYS A 411 12.48 4.75 5.39
N GLU A 412 12.49 5.61 6.40
CA GLU A 412 13.20 5.36 7.67
C GLU A 412 12.70 4.08 8.36
N ILE A 413 11.38 3.85 8.39
CA ILE A 413 10.79 2.62 8.94
C ILE A 413 11.25 1.38 8.18
N ARG A 414 11.33 1.44 6.84
CA ARG A 414 11.84 0.32 6.03
C ARG A 414 13.32 0.04 6.34
N GLU A 415 14.15 1.08 6.37
CA GLU A 415 15.58 0.95 6.67
C GLU A 415 15.84 0.43 8.09
N LEU A 416 15.05 0.87 9.08
CA LEU A 416 15.09 0.31 10.43
C LEU A 416 14.65 -1.15 10.45
N GLY A 417 13.58 -1.49 9.72
CA GLY A 417 13.11 -2.87 9.58
C GLY A 417 14.16 -3.79 8.97
N GLU A 418 14.83 -3.36 7.89
CA GLU A 418 15.91 -4.11 7.23
C GLU A 418 17.09 -4.31 8.17
N ARG A 419 17.49 -3.29 8.94
CA ARG A 419 18.55 -3.40 9.96
C ARG A 419 18.19 -4.41 11.06
N CYS A 420 16.94 -4.40 11.55
CA CYS A 420 16.49 -5.38 12.53
C CYS A 420 16.53 -6.81 11.99
N ASP A 421 16.06 -7.03 10.76
CA ASP A 421 16.10 -8.34 10.10
C ASP A 421 17.54 -8.83 9.89
N GLU A 422 18.44 -7.93 9.50
CA GLU A 422 19.86 -8.24 9.31
C GLU A 422 20.57 -8.60 10.63
N MET A 423 20.33 -7.84 11.70
CA MET A 423 20.84 -8.20 13.02
C MET A 423 20.29 -9.55 13.50
N GLN A 424 19.02 -9.85 13.24
CA GLN A 424 18.44 -11.14 13.62
C GLN A 424 19.07 -12.32 12.85
N LEU A 425 19.37 -12.14 11.56
CA LEU A 425 20.10 -13.14 10.78
C LEU A 425 21.53 -13.32 11.29
N GLN A 426 22.23 -12.24 11.64
CA GLN A 426 23.57 -12.32 12.24
C GLN A 426 23.56 -13.07 13.57
N LEU A 427 22.55 -12.84 14.42
CA LEU A 427 22.38 -13.58 15.67
C LEU A 427 22.27 -15.09 15.42
N PHE A 428 21.42 -15.52 14.49
CA PHE A 428 21.31 -16.94 14.15
C PHE A 428 22.59 -17.53 13.56
N GLN A 429 23.34 -16.76 12.75
CA GLN A 429 24.65 -17.20 12.27
C GLN A 429 25.64 -17.40 13.42
N LYS A 430 25.66 -16.50 14.40
CA LYS A 430 26.50 -16.61 15.60
C LYS A 430 26.10 -17.77 16.49
N GLU A 431 24.81 -18.00 16.70
CA GLU A 431 24.30 -19.19 17.40
C GLU A 431 24.75 -20.50 16.72
N GLY A 432 24.70 -20.56 15.39
CA GLY A 432 25.20 -21.71 14.63
C GLY A 432 26.71 -21.94 14.82
N GLN A 433 27.51 -20.86 14.81
CA GLN A 433 28.96 -20.93 15.05
C GLN A 433 29.28 -21.41 16.48
N LEU A 434 28.52 -20.91 17.47
CA LEU A 434 28.66 -21.33 18.87
C LEU A 434 28.34 -22.82 19.04
N LEU A 435 27.23 -23.30 18.49
CA LEU A 435 26.87 -24.72 18.54
C LEU A 435 27.94 -25.61 17.89
N ALA A 436 28.51 -25.18 16.76
CA ALA A 436 29.60 -25.91 16.10
C ALA A 436 30.87 -25.96 16.96
N ALA A 437 31.20 -24.87 17.66
CA ALA A 437 32.33 -24.83 18.58
C ALA A 437 32.10 -25.70 19.82
N GLU A 438 30.90 -25.64 20.42
CA GLU A 438 30.50 -26.49 21.55
C GLU A 438 30.57 -27.98 21.18
N ALA A 439 30.07 -28.36 20.00
CA ALA A 439 30.14 -29.75 19.54
C ALA A 439 31.58 -30.24 19.37
N LYS A 440 32.50 -29.39 18.87
CA LYS A 440 33.94 -29.71 18.80
C LYS A 440 34.54 -29.90 20.19
N LEU A 441 34.20 -29.02 21.13
CA LEU A 441 34.71 -29.08 22.50
C LEU A 441 34.24 -30.34 23.25
N LYS A 442 32.98 -30.73 23.06
CA LYS A 442 32.45 -32.01 23.58
C LYS A 442 33.18 -33.23 23.02
N LYS A 443 33.50 -33.22 21.71
CA LYS A 443 34.27 -34.31 21.09
C LYS A 443 35.66 -34.44 21.70
N LEU A 444 36.34 -33.31 21.95
CA LEU A 444 37.65 -33.30 22.62
C LEU A 444 37.57 -33.76 24.08
N HIS A 445 36.47 -33.48 24.79
CA HIS A 445 36.28 -33.91 26.18
C HIS A 445 35.91 -35.40 26.32
N LEU A 446 35.42 -36.03 25.25
CA LEU A 446 35.05 -37.45 25.22
C LEU A 446 36.19 -38.37 24.73
N GLU A 447 37.29 -37.83 24.18
CA GLU A 447 38.51 -38.62 23.97
C GLU A 447 39.13 -38.95 25.35
N PRO A 448 39.24 -40.23 25.74
CA PRO A 448 39.99 -40.59 26.93
C PRO A 448 41.46 -40.20 26.71
N PRO A 449 42.22 -39.81 27.76
CA PRO A 449 43.67 -39.78 27.64
C PRO A 449 44.11 -41.19 27.30
N THR A 450 44.49 -41.42 26.05
CA THR A 450 45.26 -42.59 25.65
C THR A 450 46.42 -42.69 26.63
N LEU A 451 46.47 -43.80 27.37
CA LEU A 451 47.60 -44.25 28.17
C LEU A 451 48.83 -44.28 27.24
N THR A 452 49.51 -43.15 27.12
CA THR A 452 50.91 -43.11 26.78
C THR A 452 51.62 -43.42 28.10
N SER A 453 51.93 -44.70 28.25
CA SER A 453 52.97 -45.15 29.16
C SER A 453 54.24 -44.43 28.75
N ASP A 454 54.63 -43.39 29.48
CA ASP A 454 56.02 -43.14 29.81
C ASP A 454 56.05 -42.45 31.18
N LEU A 455 56.60 -43.21 32.13
CA LEU A 455 57.09 -42.73 33.40
C LEU A 455 58.28 -41.81 33.10
N ASP A 456 58.25 -40.56 33.55
CA ASP A 456 59.24 -40.09 34.52
C ASP A 456 58.98 -38.63 34.95
N ASP A 457 59.32 -38.40 36.21
CA ASP A 457 59.79 -37.16 36.84
C ASP A 457 58.80 -36.16 37.50
N VAL A 458 58.58 -36.43 38.80
CA VAL A 458 58.73 -35.52 39.96
C VAL A 458 57.85 -34.25 40.06
N SER A 459 56.88 -34.37 40.97
CA SER A 459 56.14 -33.36 41.78
C SER A 459 57.04 -32.29 42.46
N PRO A 460 56.54 -31.26 43.20
CA PRO A 460 55.14 -30.99 43.59
C PRO A 460 54.65 -29.51 43.64
N ARG A 461 53.32 -29.39 43.74
CA ARG A 461 52.52 -28.47 44.58
C ARG A 461 52.94 -27.00 44.74
N SER A 462 52.02 -26.11 44.34
CA SER A 462 51.67 -24.93 45.12
C SER A 462 50.17 -24.65 45.00
N SER A 463 49.47 -24.84 46.11
CA SER A 463 48.09 -24.40 46.31
C SER A 463 48.06 -22.90 46.55
N GLN A 464 47.15 -22.17 45.90
CA GLN A 464 46.54 -21.01 46.55
C GLN A 464 45.14 -20.74 45.98
N GLU A 465 44.17 -20.83 46.88
CA GLU A 465 42.78 -20.43 46.74
C GLU A 465 42.64 -18.90 46.69
N LEU A 466 41.40 -18.47 46.37
CA LEU A 466 40.80 -17.12 46.51
C LEU A 466 41.04 -16.21 45.28
N SER A 467 40.07 -15.51 44.72
CA SER A 467 38.66 -15.26 45.03
C SER A 467 38.05 -14.51 43.85
N PHE A 468 36.77 -14.77 43.55
CA PHE A 468 35.94 -13.88 42.75
C PHE A 468 35.85 -12.49 43.41
N HIS A 469 36.10 -11.42 42.66
CA HIS A 469 35.43 -10.15 42.87
C HIS A 469 35.28 -9.42 41.52
N GLY A 470 34.04 -9.14 41.14
CA GLY A 470 33.73 -8.28 40.02
C GLY A 470 33.92 -6.80 40.37
N THR A 471 34.16 -5.99 39.34
CA THR A 471 33.76 -4.59 39.24
C THR A 471 33.84 -4.15 37.78
N LEU A 472 32.76 -3.52 37.33
CA LEU A 472 32.64 -2.76 36.09
C LEU A 472 33.48 -1.47 36.20
N ASP A 473 34.08 -1.00 35.11
CA ASP A 473 33.62 0.20 34.40
C ASP A 473 34.52 0.59 33.22
N GLU A 474 33.81 0.97 32.15
CA GLU A 474 34.03 2.03 31.16
C GLU A 474 35.42 2.40 30.59
N ASP A 475 35.44 2.31 29.26
CA ASP A 475 35.78 3.39 28.32
C ASP A 475 37.21 3.71 27.88
N THR A 476 37.30 3.74 26.54
CA THR A 476 37.89 4.84 25.75
C THR A 476 39.39 4.76 25.42
N GLN A 477 39.59 4.37 24.15
CA GLN A 477 40.38 5.07 23.13
C GLN A 477 41.79 4.58 22.74
N LEU A 478 41.92 4.51 21.41
CA LEU A 478 43.06 4.82 20.54
C LEU A 478 44.08 3.71 20.25
N SER A 479 44.12 3.33 18.97
CA SER A 479 45.26 3.55 18.06
C SER A 479 45.31 2.42 17.02
N ASP A 480 44.90 2.65 15.76
CA ASP A 480 45.70 3.19 14.65
C ASP A 480 46.44 2.08 13.86
N LYS A 481 46.08 1.99 12.56
CA LYS A 481 46.86 1.50 11.40
C LYS A 481 47.40 0.06 11.40
N LYS A 482 47.07 -0.71 10.35
CA LYS A 482 47.79 -0.66 9.05
C LYS A 482 47.21 -1.64 8.02
N ASP A 483 47.26 -1.17 6.78
CA ASP A 483 46.90 -1.81 5.53
C ASP A 483 47.81 -3.00 5.11
N LEU A 484 47.15 -4.03 4.53
CA LEU A 484 47.52 -4.87 3.36
C LEU A 484 48.81 -5.75 3.39
N PRO A 485 49.00 -6.75 2.49
CA PRO A 485 48.05 -7.61 1.72
C PRO A 485 48.50 -9.10 1.56
N GLU A 486 47.75 -9.85 0.72
CA GLU A 486 48.15 -11.06 -0.06
C GLU A 486 48.49 -12.36 0.71
N GLY A 487 47.97 -13.54 0.37
CA GLY A 487 47.11 -13.99 -0.72
C GLY A 487 47.01 -15.52 -0.74
N ARG A 488 46.10 -16.01 -1.60
CA ARG A 488 45.97 -17.38 -2.16
C ARG A 488 45.63 -18.51 -1.18
N ASP A 489 44.81 -19.50 -1.52
CA ASP A 489 43.95 -19.79 -2.67
C ASP A 489 43.11 -21.03 -2.28
N GLN A 490 42.11 -21.33 -3.11
CA GLN A 490 41.57 -22.65 -3.45
C GLN A 490 40.23 -23.16 -2.84
N GLN A 491 39.24 -23.09 -3.76
CA GLN A 491 38.33 -24.17 -4.20
C GLN A 491 37.12 -24.44 -3.28
N VAL A 492 35.89 -24.64 -3.75
CA VAL A 492 35.43 -25.44 -4.91
C VAL A 492 34.11 -24.87 -5.48
N SER A 493 34.00 -24.93 -6.81
CA SER A 493 32.84 -24.64 -7.66
C SER A 493 31.60 -25.51 -7.39
N ALA A 494 30.41 -24.91 -7.43
CA ALA A 494 29.15 -25.60 -7.71
C ALA A 494 28.12 -24.63 -8.30
N LEU A 495 28.31 -24.25 -9.56
CA LEU A 495 27.32 -23.55 -10.37
C LEU A 495 27.49 -24.07 -11.80
N GLU A 496 26.67 -25.04 -12.18
CA GLU A 496 26.17 -25.26 -13.55
C GLU A 496 25.36 -26.56 -13.59
N SER A 497 24.04 -26.42 -13.47
CA SER A 497 23.05 -27.27 -14.15
C SER A 497 21.67 -26.74 -13.76
N ILE A 498 21.05 -26.02 -14.68
CA ILE A 498 19.65 -26.18 -15.13
C ILE A 498 19.47 -25.12 -16.22
N GLN A 499 19.74 -25.52 -17.46
CA GLN A 499 19.03 -25.00 -18.61
C GLN A 499 18.36 -26.20 -19.29
N CYS A 500 17.03 -26.10 -19.40
CA CYS A 500 16.23 -26.45 -20.57
C CYS A 500 14.93 -27.15 -20.16
N LEU A 501 13.85 -26.37 -20.08
CA LEU A 501 12.55 -26.76 -20.59
C LEU A 501 12.00 -25.55 -21.34
N GLN A 502 12.08 -25.58 -22.67
CA GLN A 502 11.30 -24.75 -23.58
C GLN A 502 10.05 -25.52 -24.01
N SER A 503 8.88 -24.88 -23.89
CA SER A 503 7.61 -25.13 -24.59
C SER A 503 6.47 -24.50 -23.75
N SER A 504 5.48 -23.72 -24.21
CA SER A 504 5.08 -23.10 -25.48
C SER A 504 3.89 -22.16 -25.14
N ASN A 505 3.74 -21.02 -25.85
CA ASN A 505 2.54 -20.17 -26.05
C ASN A 505 1.65 -19.70 -24.87
N GLU A 506 1.55 -18.37 -24.65
CA GLU A 506 0.41 -17.53 -25.10
C GLU A 506 0.65 -16.04 -24.77
N GLY A 507 0.09 -15.15 -25.59
CA GLY A 507 0.55 -13.76 -25.80
C GLY A 507 0.15 -12.69 -24.77
N GLY A 508 0.90 -11.59 -24.80
CA GLY A 508 0.58 -10.32 -24.15
C GLY A 508 1.26 -9.14 -24.90
N PRO A 509 0.61 -7.97 -25.06
CA PRO A 509 0.98 -6.98 -26.05
C PRO A 509 2.13 -6.04 -25.61
N PRO A 510 2.84 -5.39 -26.57
CA PRO A 510 3.98 -4.52 -26.30
C PRO A 510 3.50 -3.13 -25.86
N ASN A 511 3.11 -2.97 -24.59
CA ASN A 511 2.51 -1.73 -24.10
C ASN A 511 3.49 -0.77 -23.40
N GLY A 512 4.78 -1.13 -23.29
CA GLY A 512 5.79 -0.32 -22.60
C GLY A 512 6.23 0.92 -23.38
N GLU A 513 6.48 0.79 -24.67
CA GLU A 513 7.01 1.90 -25.50
C GLU A 513 5.95 2.93 -25.91
N LEU A 514 4.67 2.52 -26.00
CA LEU A 514 3.57 3.43 -26.33
C LEU A 514 3.26 4.37 -25.15
N ALA A 515 3.29 3.87 -23.91
CA ALA A 515 3.00 4.66 -22.72
C ALA A 515 4.06 5.75 -22.43
N GLU A 516 5.33 5.51 -22.76
CA GLU A 516 6.37 6.54 -22.66
C GLU A 516 6.26 7.60 -23.77
N LYS A 517 5.93 7.20 -25.01
CA LYS A 517 5.65 8.15 -26.10
C LYS A 517 4.44 9.03 -25.80
N GLU A 518 3.41 8.48 -25.16
CA GLU A 518 2.19 9.21 -24.79
C GLU A 518 2.41 10.18 -23.61
N ARG A 519 3.21 9.79 -22.60
CA ARG A 519 3.66 10.70 -21.53
C ARG A 519 4.52 11.84 -22.05
N ARG A 520 5.41 11.59 -23.02
CA ARG A 520 6.24 12.64 -23.65
C ARG A 520 5.37 13.61 -24.48
N ARG A 521 4.40 13.10 -25.25
CA ARG A 521 3.43 13.93 -26.00
C ARG A 521 2.56 14.82 -25.11
N MET A 522 2.12 14.32 -23.94
CA MET A 522 1.35 15.14 -22.99
C MET A 522 2.20 16.23 -22.34
N LYS A 523 3.47 15.94 -21.98
CA LYS A 523 4.38 16.94 -21.40
C LYS A 523 4.70 18.07 -22.40
N ASP A 524 4.94 17.72 -23.67
CA ASP A 524 5.18 18.71 -24.73
C ASP A 524 3.94 19.57 -25.02
N SER A 525 2.73 19.00 -24.91
CA SER A 525 1.48 19.74 -25.11
C SER A 525 1.25 20.81 -24.04
N PHE A 526 1.58 20.52 -22.77
CA PHE A 526 1.47 21.48 -21.67
C PHE A 526 2.52 22.59 -21.76
N GLU A 527 3.76 22.27 -22.14
CA GLU A 527 4.79 23.28 -22.38
C GLU A 527 4.49 24.15 -23.60
N HIS A 528 3.92 23.57 -24.66
CA HIS A 528 3.48 24.32 -25.83
C HIS A 528 2.29 25.24 -25.49
N TYR A 529 1.38 24.81 -24.60
CA TYR A 529 0.27 25.64 -24.12
C TYR A 529 0.74 26.81 -23.25
N ARG A 530 1.73 26.58 -22.36
CA ARG A 530 2.37 27.66 -21.59
C ARG A 530 3.12 28.65 -22.50
N ARG A 531 3.90 28.16 -23.47
CA ARG A 531 4.62 29.00 -24.45
C ARG A 531 3.65 29.84 -25.31
N LYS A 532 2.55 29.25 -25.80
CA LYS A 532 1.50 30.00 -26.53
C LYS A 532 0.82 31.07 -25.67
N ARG A 533 0.60 30.81 -24.37
CA ARG A 533 0.02 31.81 -23.44
C ARG A 533 1.00 32.95 -23.13
N ALA A 534 2.29 32.66 -22.99
CA ALA A 534 3.32 33.68 -22.78
C ALA A 534 3.46 34.61 -24.00
N LEU A 535 3.46 34.06 -25.22
CA LEU A 535 3.53 34.85 -26.46
C LEU A 535 2.31 35.76 -26.68
N ARG A 536 1.11 35.32 -26.27
CA ARG A 536 -0.10 36.17 -26.33
C ARG A 536 -0.13 37.30 -25.31
N ARG A 537 0.58 37.18 -24.17
CA ARG A 537 0.76 38.29 -23.23
C ARG A 537 1.74 39.32 -23.78
N VAL A 538 2.85 38.86 -24.38
CA VAL A 538 3.87 39.74 -24.97
C VAL A 538 3.37 40.51 -26.20
N GLN A 539 2.46 39.94 -27.01
CA GLN A 539 1.84 40.66 -28.13
C GLN A 539 0.80 41.70 -27.71
N LYS A 540 0.19 41.57 -26.52
CA LYS A 540 -0.84 42.51 -26.05
C LYS A 540 -0.26 43.86 -25.60
N ASP A 541 1.02 43.88 -25.22
CA ASP A 541 1.71 45.09 -24.76
C ASP A 541 2.43 45.85 -25.90
N ARG A 542 2.36 45.39 -27.16
CA ARG A 542 3.10 45.98 -28.30
C ARG A 542 2.25 46.65 -29.38
N HIS A 543 0.93 46.67 -29.28
CA HIS A 543 0.08 47.30 -30.30
C HIS A 543 -0.90 48.29 -29.69
N HIS A 544 -0.42 49.46 -29.27
CA HIS A 544 -1.21 50.69 -29.18
C HIS A 544 -0.30 51.89 -29.47
N GLU A 545 0.12 52.02 -30.74
CA GLU A 545 0.69 53.26 -31.27
C GLU A 545 0.30 53.36 -32.76
N VAL A 546 -0.62 54.30 -33.04
CA VAL A 546 -0.92 55.01 -34.31
C VAL A 546 -1.26 54.15 -35.56
N ASP A 547 -2.09 54.52 -36.54
CA ASP A 547 -2.38 55.83 -37.14
C ASP A 547 -3.75 55.82 -37.85
N TRP A 548 -4.35 57.01 -37.94
CA TRP A 548 -5.49 57.30 -38.80
C TRP A 548 -5.03 57.32 -40.25
N GLU A 549 -5.66 56.55 -41.15
CA GLU A 549 -5.84 56.99 -42.53
C GLU A 549 -6.87 56.15 -43.31
N ASN A 550 -7.47 56.84 -44.27
CA ASN A 550 -8.71 56.55 -44.97
C ASN A 550 -8.42 56.12 -46.42
N THR A 551 -8.96 54.99 -46.87
CA THR A 551 -9.27 54.55 -48.27
C THR A 551 -9.32 53.02 -48.28
N GLY A 552 -10.19 52.28 -48.95
CA GLY A 552 -11.27 52.51 -49.90
C GLY A 552 -11.69 51.12 -50.42
N SER A 553 -12.99 50.92 -50.60
CA SER A 553 -13.68 49.94 -51.48
C SER A 553 -12.87 48.82 -52.15
N ASP A 554 -13.25 47.54 -51.96
CA ASP A 554 -13.86 46.78 -53.06
C ASP A 554 -14.63 45.53 -52.57
N ASN A 555 -15.78 45.30 -53.20
CA ASN A 555 -16.69 44.18 -52.97
C ASN A 555 -16.27 42.97 -53.82
N THR A 556 -16.43 41.76 -53.28
CA THR A 556 -16.87 40.61 -54.10
C THR A 556 -17.62 39.62 -53.23
N ASP A 557 -18.92 39.50 -53.53
CA ASP A 557 -19.78 38.38 -53.18
C ASP A 557 -19.26 37.08 -53.79
N THR A 558 -19.39 35.97 -53.07
CA THR A 558 -19.69 34.68 -53.70
C THR A 558 -20.46 33.79 -52.73
N GLU A 559 -21.73 33.60 -53.05
CA GLU A 559 -22.59 32.55 -52.50
C GLU A 559 -22.08 31.16 -52.90
N GLY A 560 -22.25 30.18 -52.02
CA GLY A 560 -22.03 28.77 -52.29
C GLY A 560 -22.80 27.93 -51.27
N SER A 561 -23.76 27.16 -51.80
CA SER A 561 -24.83 26.38 -51.14
C SER A 561 -24.42 25.44 -50.01
#